data_AF-A0A6V7LIM3-F1
#
_entry.id   AF-A0A6V7LIM3-F1
#
_cell.length_a   1.000
_cell.length_b   1.000
_cell.length_c   1.000
_cell.angle_alpha   90.00
_cell.angle_beta   90.00
_cell.angle_gamma   90.00
#
_symmetry.space_group_name_H-M   'P 1'
#
loop_
_entity.id
_entity.type
_entity.pdbx_description
1 polymer ?
#
loop_
_entity_poly.entity_id
_entity_poly.type
_entity_poly.pdbx_seq_one_letter_code
_entity_poly.pdbx_strand_id
1 'polypeptide(L)'
;DPRWSDVNVISSLLKSFFRALPDPLLTADLYPMFIDADKIEDPQRRMATIRKLLRDLPEHHFETLKYLMYHLKRVVEHSEINKMEAKNIAIVFGPTLIRATGSRDNMVTMVTDMSHQCRIVESLVNN
;
A
#
# COMPACT_ATOMS: atom_id res chain seq x y z
N ASP A 1 1.85 3.32 -29.65
CA ASP A 1 2.89 4.35 -29.52
C ASP A 1 4.11 3.70 -28.86
N PRO A 2 5.28 3.68 -29.51
CA PRO A 2 6.48 3.03 -28.97
C PRO A 2 6.93 3.60 -27.60
N ARG A 3 6.48 4.79 -27.22
CA ARG A 3 6.78 5.39 -25.90
C ARG A 3 6.18 4.61 -24.73
N TRP A 4 5.15 3.79 -24.97
CA TRP A 4 4.46 2.99 -23.95
C TRP A 4 4.60 1.48 -24.17
N SER A 5 5.55 1.04 -25.01
CA SER A 5 5.77 -0.40 -25.23
C SER A 5 6.44 -1.09 -24.06
N ASP A 6 7.16 -0.34 -23.21
CA ASP A 6 7.80 -0.88 -22.01
C ASP A 6 6.84 -0.83 -20.82
N VAL A 7 6.38 -2.01 -20.41
CA VAL A 7 5.51 -2.19 -19.23
C VAL A 7 6.15 -1.67 -17.95
N ASN A 8 7.49 -1.67 -17.86
CA ASN A 8 8.20 -1.16 -16.69
C ASN A 8 8.05 0.36 -16.57
N VAL A 9 7.99 1.09 -17.70
CA VAL A 9 7.74 2.53 -17.71
C VAL A 9 6.34 2.82 -17.19
N ILE A 10 5.32 2.08 -17.67
CA ILE A 10 3.94 2.24 -17.21
C ILE A 10 3.81 1.93 -15.72
N SER A 11 4.40 0.82 -15.27
CA SER A 11 4.38 0.46 -13.84
C SER A 11 5.07 1.52 -12.99
N SER A 12 6.19 2.09 -13.47
CA SER A 12 6.94 3.14 -12.80
C SER A 12 6.14 4.42 -12.69
N LEU A 13 5.45 4.81 -13.75
CA LEU A 13 4.54 5.95 -13.74
C LEU A 13 3.43 5.78 -12.69
N LEU A 14 2.80 4.60 -12.63
CA LEU A 14 1.75 4.31 -11.64
C LEU A 14 2.27 4.46 -10.21
N LYS A 15 3.44 3.88 -9.91
CA LYS A 15 4.09 4.00 -8.60
C LYS A 15 4.43 5.46 -8.27
N SER A 16 4.94 6.20 -9.26
CA SER A 16 5.28 7.62 -9.11
C SER A 16 4.05 8.49 -8.87
N PHE A 17 2.92 8.21 -9.51
CA PHE A 17 1.66 8.91 -9.31
C PHE A 17 1.22 8.84 -7.84
N PHE A 18 1.10 7.64 -7.27
CA PHE A 18 0.67 7.48 -5.86
C PHE A 18 1.65 8.09 -4.85
N ARG A 19 2.96 8.03 -5.14
CA ARG A 19 3.99 8.64 -4.31
C ARG A 19 3.92 10.18 -4.35
N ALA A 20 3.51 10.75 -5.48
CA ALA A 20 3.43 12.19 -5.68
C ALA A 20 2.13 12.84 -5.17
N LEU A 21 1.15 12.03 -4.73
CA LEU A 21 -0.08 12.59 -4.15
C LEU A 21 0.26 13.48 -2.93
N PRO A 22 -0.43 14.62 -2.75
CA PRO A 22 -0.21 15.49 -1.61
C PRO A 22 -0.56 14.80 -0.28
N ASP A 23 -1.65 14.01 -0.30
CA ASP A 23 -2.04 13.11 0.78
C ASP A 23 -1.89 11.64 0.31
N PRO A 24 -1.30 10.73 1.10
CA PRO A 24 -1.15 9.33 0.70
C PRO A 24 -2.51 8.67 0.45
N LEU A 25 -2.49 7.56 -0.27
CA LEU A 25 -3.75 6.86 -0.58
C LEU A 25 -4.46 6.38 0.70
N LEU A 26 -3.70 5.92 1.71
CA LEU A 26 -4.26 5.57 3.02
C LEU A 26 -4.35 6.77 3.99
N THR A 27 -4.16 7.99 3.49
CA THR A 27 -4.19 9.27 4.21
C THR A 27 -3.12 9.41 5.29
N ALA A 28 -2.64 10.62 5.51
CA ALA A 28 -1.72 10.90 6.61
C ALA A 28 -2.41 10.82 7.98
N ASP A 29 -3.68 11.22 8.04
CA ASP A 29 -4.46 11.26 9.29
C ASP A 29 -4.69 9.86 9.87
N LEU A 30 -4.95 8.86 9.01
CA LEU A 30 -5.16 7.47 9.44
C LEU A 30 -3.84 6.68 9.56
N TYR A 31 -2.71 7.22 9.09
CA TYR A 31 -1.39 6.57 9.17
C TYR A 31 -1.09 5.94 10.54
N PRO A 32 -1.12 6.69 11.67
CA PRO A 32 -0.79 6.10 12.97
C PRO A 32 -1.74 4.97 13.35
N MET A 33 -3.03 5.09 12.99
CA MET A 33 -4.04 4.08 13.27
C MET A 33 -3.80 2.79 12.47
N PHE A 34 -3.35 2.90 11.22
CA PHE A 34 -2.97 1.74 10.40
C PHE A 34 -1.76 1.02 10.99
N ILE A 35 -0.73 1.76 11.41
CA ILE A 35 0.47 1.18 12.03
C ILE A 35 0.10 0.48 13.35
N ASP A 36 -0.71 1.11 14.20
CA ASP A 36 -1.14 0.51 15.47
C ASP A 36 -2.06 -0.69 15.26
N ALA A 37 -2.90 -0.68 14.22
CA ALA A 37 -3.71 -1.84 13.87
C ALA A 37 -2.83 -3.05 13.48
N ASP A 38 -1.72 -2.85 12.76
CA ASP A 38 -0.81 -3.95 12.38
C ASP A 38 -0.05 -4.55 13.58
N LYS A 39 0.15 -3.77 14.65
CA LYS A 39 0.77 -4.24 15.89
C LYS A 39 -0.14 -5.19 16.70
N ILE A 40 -1.42 -5.31 16.35
CA ILE A 40 -2.32 -6.25 17.01
C ILE A 40 -1.87 -7.68 16.73
N GLU A 41 -1.57 -8.43 17.79
CA GLU A 41 -1.08 -9.81 17.70
C GLU A 41 -2.11 -10.75 17.06
N ASP A 42 -3.37 -10.68 17.52
CA ASP A 42 -4.46 -11.50 17.01
C ASP A 42 -4.77 -11.17 15.53
N PRO A 43 -4.58 -12.11 14.59
CA PRO A 43 -4.73 -11.84 13.17
C PRO A 43 -6.16 -11.44 12.76
N GLN A 44 -7.18 -12.01 13.41
CA GLN A 44 -8.57 -11.73 13.07
C GLN A 44 -8.95 -10.31 13.50
N ARG A 45 -8.56 -9.91 14.71
CA ARG A 45 -8.77 -8.57 15.26
C ARG A 45 -7.95 -7.53 14.52
N ARG A 46 -6.71 -7.84 14.14
CA ARG A 46 -5.87 -7.00 13.26
C ARG A 46 -6.59 -6.69 11.96
N MET A 47 -7.07 -7.72 11.26
CA MET A 47 -7.81 -7.55 10.01
C MET A 47 -9.17 -6.86 10.18
N ALA A 48 -9.91 -7.15 11.26
CA ALA A 48 -11.15 -6.44 11.55
C ALA A 48 -10.91 -4.94 11.76
N THR A 49 -9.83 -4.57 12.45
CA THR A 49 -9.44 -3.18 12.70
C THR A 49 -9.00 -2.49 11.41
N ILE A 50 -8.15 -3.13 10.61
CA ILE A 50 -7.73 -2.60 9.31
C ILE A 50 -8.95 -2.38 8.39
N ARG A 51 -9.89 -3.34 8.31
CA ARG A 51 -11.13 -3.16 7.53
C ARG A 51 -12.00 -2.02 8.02
N LYS A 52 -11.98 -1.71 9.32
CA LYS A 52 -12.69 -0.53 9.86
C LYS A 52 -12.03 0.75 9.35
N LEU A 53 -10.71 0.86 9.45
CA LEU A 53 -9.97 2.02 8.95
C LEU A 53 -10.17 2.23 7.44
N LEU A 54 -10.25 1.14 6.66
CA LEU A 54 -10.58 1.25 5.23
C LEU A 54 -11.95 1.89 4.97
N ARG A 55 -12.94 1.67 5.85
CA ARG A 55 -14.27 2.31 5.74
C ARG A 55 -14.27 3.77 6.20
N ASP A 56 -13.28 4.15 7.00
CA ASP A 56 -13.11 5.52 7.47
C ASP A 56 -12.32 6.40 6.45
N LEU A 57 -11.78 5.79 5.38
CA LEU A 57 -11.16 6.52 4.28
C LEU A 57 -12.18 7.39 3.53
N PRO A 58 -11.77 8.55 2.99
CA PRO A 58 -12.57 9.29 2.03
C PRO A 58 -12.96 8.39 0.84
N GLU A 59 -14.19 8.57 0.32
CA GLU A 59 -14.76 7.70 -0.73
C GLU A 59 -13.82 7.51 -1.93
N HIS A 60 -13.23 8.59 -2.44
CA HIS A 60 -12.31 8.53 -3.57
C HIS A 60 -11.01 7.77 -3.25
N HIS A 61 -10.51 7.85 -2.02
CA HIS A 61 -9.34 7.09 -1.58
C HIS A 61 -9.65 5.61 -1.50
N PHE A 62 -10.80 5.25 -0.91
CA PHE A 62 -11.24 3.87 -0.78
C PHE A 62 -11.47 3.21 -2.16
N GLU A 63 -12.23 3.84 -3.06
CA GLU A 63 -12.51 3.24 -4.38
C GLU A 63 -11.24 3.11 -5.23
N THR A 64 -10.32 4.09 -5.15
CA THR A 64 -9.02 4.01 -5.83
C THR A 64 -8.16 2.87 -5.25
N LEU A 65 -8.10 2.74 -3.92
CA LEU A 65 -7.37 1.67 -3.25
C LEU A 65 -7.93 0.30 -3.63
N LYS A 66 -9.25 0.13 -3.62
CA LYS A 66 -9.93 -1.10 -4.00
C LYS A 66 -9.57 -1.55 -5.41
N TYR A 67 -9.59 -0.62 -6.38
CA TYR A 67 -9.22 -0.95 -7.76
C TYR A 67 -7.74 -1.30 -7.88
N LEU A 68 -6.86 -0.57 -7.17
CA LEU A 68 -5.43 -0.88 -7.13
C LEU A 68 -5.17 -2.27 -6.53
N MET A 69 -5.79 -2.61 -5.39
CA MET A 69 -5.62 -3.92 -4.76
C MET A 69 -6.11 -5.05 -5.67
N TYR A 70 -7.23 -4.86 -6.38
CA TYR A 70 -7.70 -5.82 -7.37
C TYR A 70 -6.69 -6.02 -8.52
N HIS A 71 -6.10 -4.94 -9.05
CA HIS A 71 -5.06 -5.04 -10.07
C HIS A 71 -3.82 -5.77 -9.56
N LEU A 72 -3.34 -5.41 -8.36
CA LEU A 72 -2.15 -6.03 -7.77
C LEU A 72 -2.36 -7.52 -7.44
N LYS A 73 -3.57 -7.90 -7.01
CA LYS A 73 -3.93 -9.31 -6.83
C LYS A 73 -3.78 -10.10 -8.12
N ARG A 74 -4.26 -9.57 -9.25
CA ARG A 74 -4.05 -10.19 -10.57
C ARG A 74 -2.58 -10.31 -10.95
N VAL A 75 -1.74 -9.34 -10.57
CA VAL A 75 -0.28 -9.44 -10.79
C VAL A 75 0.31 -10.58 -9.97
N VAL A 76 -0.08 -10.70 -8.69
CA VAL A 76 0.36 -11.78 -7.80
C VAL A 76 -0.10 -13.16 -8.25
N GLU A 77 -1.32 -13.28 -8.80
CA GLU A 77 -1.83 -14.53 -9.38
C GLU A 77 -0.98 -15.06 -10.55
N HIS A 78 -0.13 -14.21 -11.14
CA HIS A 78 0.81 -14.58 -12.22
C HIS A 78 2.28 -14.64 -11.73
N SER A 79 2.50 -14.76 -10.41
CA SER A 79 3.83 -14.78 -9.78
C SER A 79 4.75 -15.88 -10.33
N GLU A 80 4.20 -17.00 -10.79
CA GLU A 80 4.98 -18.07 -11.42
C GLU A 80 5.76 -17.59 -12.65
N ILE A 81 5.25 -16.60 -13.36
CA ILE A 81 5.87 -16.02 -14.56
C ILE A 81 6.61 -14.72 -14.22
N ASN A 82 5.92 -13.77 -13.59
CA ASN A 82 6.46 -12.43 -13.37
C ASN A 82 7.33 -12.31 -12.10
N LYS A 83 7.38 -13.36 -11.27
CA LYS A 83 8.14 -13.44 -10.01
C LYS A 83 7.76 -12.40 -8.95
N MET A 84 6.58 -11.79 -9.08
CA MET A 84 6.03 -10.81 -8.15
C MET A 84 5.03 -11.48 -7.19
N GLU A 85 5.54 -12.07 -6.11
CA GLU A 85 4.72 -12.53 -4.99
C GLU A 85 4.13 -11.34 -4.21
N ALA A 86 3.10 -11.59 -3.38
CA ALA A 86 2.45 -10.55 -2.57
C ALA A 86 3.47 -9.76 -1.73
N LYS A 87 4.47 -10.43 -1.16
CA LYS A 87 5.58 -9.81 -0.43
C LYS A 87 6.40 -8.84 -1.30
N ASN A 88 6.69 -9.19 -2.55
CA ASN A 88 7.45 -8.33 -3.46
C ASN A 88 6.64 -7.08 -3.84
N ILE A 89 5.34 -7.24 -4.06
CA ILE A 89 4.42 -6.14 -4.27
C ILE A 89 4.36 -5.23 -3.05
N ALA A 90 4.25 -5.81 -1.86
CA ALA A 90 4.16 -5.08 -0.59
C ALA A 90 5.41 -4.23 -0.30
N ILE A 91 6.61 -4.72 -0.62
CA ILE A 91 7.86 -3.94 -0.46
C ILE A 91 7.82 -2.64 -1.29
N VAL A 92 7.20 -2.70 -2.47
CA VAL A 92 7.11 -1.55 -3.38
C VAL A 92 5.96 -0.62 -2.98
N PHE A 93 4.79 -1.19 -2.67
CA PHE A 93 3.58 -0.42 -2.45
C PHE A 93 3.36 0.01 -0.99
N GLY A 94 3.98 -0.65 0.00
CA GLY A 94 3.92 -0.28 1.42
C GLY A 94 4.24 1.19 1.66
N PRO A 95 5.49 1.64 1.45
CA PRO A 95 5.88 3.04 1.63
C PRO A 95 5.26 3.99 0.59
N THR A 96 4.77 3.46 -0.54
CA THR A 96 4.11 4.25 -1.58
C THR A 96 2.70 4.67 -1.15
N LEU A 97 1.94 3.77 -0.52
CA LEU A 97 0.54 3.98 -0.18
C LEU A 97 0.34 4.44 1.27
N ILE A 98 1.25 4.07 2.17
CA ILE A 98 1.19 4.29 3.61
C ILE A 98 2.44 5.05 4.05
N ARG A 99 2.33 6.35 4.29
CA ARG A 99 3.46 7.20 4.70
C ARG A 99 2.99 8.31 5.63
N ALA A 100 3.82 8.68 6.60
CA ALA A 100 3.59 9.87 7.40
C ALA A 100 3.84 11.13 6.55
N THR A 101 3.02 12.18 6.72
CA THR A 101 3.29 13.50 6.15
C THR A 101 3.46 14.53 7.28
N GLY A 102 4.66 15.06 7.46
CA GLY A 102 4.94 16.13 8.44
C GLY A 102 6.31 15.99 9.13
N SER A 103 7.18 16.98 8.91
CA SER A 103 8.39 17.38 9.64
C SER A 103 9.41 16.32 10.12
N ARG A 104 10.57 16.31 9.43
CA ARG A 104 11.98 16.10 9.88
C ARG A 104 12.39 14.81 10.62
N ASP A 105 11.50 14.03 11.23
CA ASP A 105 11.81 12.69 11.78
C ASP A 105 11.60 11.55 10.75
N ASN A 106 11.25 11.95 9.52
CA ASN A 106 10.87 11.11 8.39
C ASN A 106 11.72 9.86 8.17
N MET A 107 13.05 9.90 8.30
CA MET A 107 13.85 8.72 7.98
C MET A 107 13.80 7.61 9.03
N VAL A 108 13.75 7.96 10.32
CA VAL A 108 13.72 6.95 11.38
C VAL A 108 12.37 6.26 11.40
N THR A 109 11.28 7.04 11.36
CA THR A 109 9.91 6.53 11.30
C THR A 109 9.66 5.71 10.02
N MET A 110 10.23 6.13 8.89
CA MET A 110 10.13 5.34 7.64
C MET A 110 10.81 3.97 7.76
N VAL A 111 11.94 3.86 8.46
CA VAL A 111 12.64 2.59 8.63
C VAL A 111 11.95 1.69 9.66
N THR A 112 11.46 2.26 10.78
CA THR A 112 10.77 1.49 11.81
C THR A 112 9.45 0.92 11.31
N ASP A 113 8.71 1.72 10.53
CA ASP A 113 7.34 1.37 10.15
C ASP A 113 7.26 0.63 8.82
N MET A 114 8.36 0.57 8.05
CA MET A 114 8.38 -0.10 6.74
C MET A 114 7.86 -1.53 6.81
N SER A 115 8.22 -2.28 7.86
CA SER A 115 7.76 -3.66 8.03
C SER A 115 6.25 -3.75 8.21
N HIS A 116 5.65 -2.80 8.93
CA HIS A 116 4.21 -2.69 9.14
C HIS A 116 3.49 -2.26 7.86
N GLN A 117 4.01 -1.24 7.17
CA GLN A 117 3.46 -0.76 5.89
C GLN A 117 3.40 -1.88 4.86
N CYS A 118 4.48 -2.67 4.73
CA CYS A 118 4.53 -3.83 3.86
C CYS A 118 3.48 -4.87 4.27
N ARG A 119 3.41 -5.26 5.54
CA ARG A 119 2.48 -6.31 6.00
C ARG A 119 1.02 -5.93 5.79
N ILE A 120 0.67 -4.65 5.99
CA ILE A 120 -0.67 -4.14 5.71
C ILE A 120 -0.99 -4.33 4.23
N VAL A 121 -0.14 -3.84 3.32
CA VAL A 121 -0.36 -3.99 1.87
C VAL A 121 -0.41 -5.46 1.44
N GLU A 122 0.48 -6.30 1.97
CA GLU A 122 0.47 -7.74 1.70
C GLU A 122 -0.85 -8.39 2.11
N SER A 123 -1.38 -8.02 3.28
CA SER A 123 -2.66 -8.50 3.76
C SER A 123 -3.82 -8.04 2.87
N LEU A 124 -3.79 -6.80 2.39
CA LEU A 124 -4.82 -6.24 1.49
C LEU A 124 -4.81 -6.86 0.10
N VAL A 125 -3.64 -7.28 -0.41
CA VAL A 125 -3.55 -7.95 -1.71
C VAL A 125 -4.03 -9.40 -1.63
N ASN A 126 -3.82 -10.06 -0.48
CA ASN A 126 -4.17 -11.47 -0.29
C ASN A 126 -5.63 -11.72 0.10
N ASN A 127 -6.33 -10.72 0.66
CA ASN A 127 -7.73 -10.83 1.10
C ASN A 127 -8.69 -10.17 0.12
#